data_AF-A0A1T2CQF7-F1
#
_entry.id   AF-A0A1T2CQF7-F1
#
_cell.length_a   1.000
_cell.length_b   1.000
_cell.length_c   1.000
_cell.angle_alpha   90.00
_cell.angle_beta   90.00
_cell.angle_gamma   90.00
#
_symmetry.space_group_name_H-M   'P 1'
#
loop_
_entity.id
_entity.type
_entity.pdbx_description
1 polymer ?
#
loop_
_entity_poly.entity_id
_entity_poly.type
_entity_poly.pdbx_seq_one_letter_code
_entity_poly.pdbx_strand_id
1 'polypeptide(L)' 'MSDLSTLRQRLVEAESALHRLMIGELEVTVSVGGYGATTYAQSDINKLNAYIAKLKTEIATKERRPRRGPLFMRF' A
#
# COMPACT_ATOMS: atom_id res chain seq x y z
N MET A 1 -14.20 2.43 -10.43
CA MET A 1 -14.26 2.81 -9.01
C MET A 1 -13.51 1.76 -8.23
N SER A 2 -12.29 2.00 -7.74
CA SER A 2 -11.58 0.98 -6.97
C SER A 2 -12.24 0.84 -5.60
N ASP A 3 -12.90 -0.29 -5.37
CA ASP A 3 -13.60 -0.60 -4.14
C ASP A 3 -12.61 -0.63 -2.97
N LEU A 4 -13.01 -0.06 -1.83
CA LEU A 4 -12.21 -0.08 -0.59
C LEU A 4 -11.79 -1.51 -0.22
N SER A 5 -12.63 -2.50 -0.52
CA SER A 5 -12.31 -3.92 -0.35
C SER A 5 -11.10 -4.35 -1.18
N THR A 6 -11.01 -3.94 -2.44
CA THR A 6 -9.86 -4.25 -3.30
C THR A 6 -8.58 -3.60 -2.78
N LEU A 7 -8.65 -2.38 -2.25
CA LEU A 7 -7.51 -1.70 -1.64
C LEU A 7 -7.04 -2.42 -0.36
N ARG A 8 -7.98 -2.86 0.50
CA ARG A 8 -7.66 -3.62 1.71
C ARG A 8 -7.05 -5.00 1.39
N GLN A 9 -7.59 -5.72 0.40
CA GLN A 9 -7.00 -6.99 -0.05
C GLN A 9 -5.55 -6.80 -0.51
N ARG A 10 -5.28 -5.78 -1.34
CA ARG A 10 -3.93 -5.46 -1.80
C ARG A 10 -2.97 -5.13 -0.65
N LEU A 11 -3.47 -4.44 0.37
CA LEU A 11 -2.66 -4.11 1.55
C LEU A 11 -2.24 -5.38 2.30
N VAL A 12 -3.15 -6.33 2.50
CA VAL A 12 -2.85 -7.61 3.14
C VAL A 12 -1.87 -8.44 2.30
N GLU A 13 -2.05 -8.45 0.98
CA GLU A 13 -1.11 -9.12 0.06
C GLU A 13 0.29 -8.48 0.13
N ALA A 14 0.38 -7.15 0.14
CA ALA A 14 1.65 -6.44 0.25
C ALA A 14 2.34 -6.66 1.61
N GLU A 15 1.58 -6.66 2.72
CA GLU A 15 2.11 -6.98 4.06
C GLU A 15 2.59 -8.43 4.16
N SER A 16 1.86 -9.38 3.56
CA SER A 16 2.28 -10.78 3.49
C SER A 16 3.55 -10.95 2.67
N ALA A 17 3.68 -10.24 1.55
CA ALA A 17 4.88 -10.25 0.73
C ALA A 17 6.08 -9.66 1.44
N LEU A 18 5.89 -8.57 2.20
CA LEU A 18 6.94 -7.99 3.02
C LEU A 18 7.42 -8.98 4.08
N HIS A 19 6.49 -9.66 4.76
CA HIS A 19 6.84 -10.65 5.77
C HIS A 19 7.64 -11.83 5.16
N ARG A 20 7.25 -12.29 3.99
CA ARG A 20 7.96 -13.33 3.21
C ARG A 20 9.39 -12.90 2.84
N LEU A 21 9.56 -11.68 2.34
CA LEU A 21 10.89 -11.11 2.06
C LEU A 21 11.74 -10.97 3.33
N MET A 22 11.12 -10.67 4.48
CA MET A 22 11.82 -10.61 5.77
C MET A 22 12.21 -11.98 6.31
N ILE A 23 11.42 -13.03 6.03
CA ILE A 23 11.73 -14.43 6.40
C ILE A 23 12.90 -14.99 5.56
N GLY A 24 13.19 -14.37 4.41
CA GLY A 24 14.32 -14.74 3.56
C GLY A 24 13.93 -15.19 2.15
N GLU A 25 12.70 -14.94 1.70
CA GLU A 25 12.40 -15.08 0.26
C GLU A 25 13.20 -14.04 -0.54
N LEU A 26 13.81 -14.49 -1.64
CA LEU A 26 14.63 -13.66 -2.53
C LEU A 26 13.77 -12.64 -3.30
N GLU A 27 12.62 -13.09 -3.79
CA GLU A 27 11.72 -12.32 -4.65
C GLU A 27 10.27 -12.73 -4.38
N VAL A 28 9.38 -11.75 -4.21
CA VAL A 28 7.95 -12.00 -4.02
C VAL A 28 7.15 -11.20 -5.05
N THR A 29 6.31 -11.91 -5.78
CA THR A 29 5.43 -11.31 -6.78
C THR A 29 4.11 -10.87 -6.14
N VAL A 30 3.85 -9.56 -6.13
CA VAL A 30 2.61 -8.97 -5.63
C VAL A 30 1.73 -8.55 -6.80
N SER A 31 0.48 -9.04 -6.82
CA SER A 31 -0.50 -8.63 -7.84
C SER A 31 -1.01 -7.22 -7.57
N VAL A 32 -0.58 -6.26 -8.39
CA VAL A 32 -1.06 -4.88 -8.33
C VAL A 32 -2.31 -4.79 -9.20
N GLY A 33 -3.48 -5.01 -8.59
CA GLY A 33 -4.71 -5.27 -9.35
C GLY A 33 -4.98 -4.26 -10.48
N GLY A 34 -5.24 -4.81 -11.67
CA GLY A 34 -5.58 -4.09 -12.90
C GLY A 34 -4.39 -3.71 -13.79
N TYR A 35 -3.14 -3.72 -13.28
CA TYR A 35 -1.97 -3.28 -14.05
C TYR A 35 -0.80 -4.27 -14.10
N GLY A 36 -0.92 -5.42 -13.45
CA GLY A 36 0.05 -6.52 -13.54
C GLY A 36 0.67 -6.90 -12.20
N ALA A 37 1.46 -7.97 -12.22
CA ALA A 37 2.20 -8.44 -11.06
C ALA A 37 3.53 -7.69 -10.97
N THR A 38 3.85 -7.13 -9.81
CA THR A 38 5.15 -6.49 -9.55
C THR A 38 5.95 -7.41 -8.66
N THR A 39 7.10 -7.86 -9.17
CA THR A 39 8.07 -8.62 -8.40
C THR A 39 8.87 -7.65 -7.54
N TYR A 40 8.84 -7.85 -6.23
CA TYR A 40 9.65 -7.13 -5.27
C TYR A 40 10.76 -8.04 -4.76
N ALA A 41 12.00 -7.60 -4.85
CA ALA A 41 13.13 -8.27 -4.21
C ALA A 41 13.39 -7.70 -2.82
N GLN A 42 14.25 -8.35 -2.04
CA GLN A 42 14.68 -7.85 -0.73
C GLN A 42 15.27 -6.43 -0.80
N SER A 43 15.95 -6.10 -1.91
CA SER A 43 16.47 -4.76 -2.22
C SER A 43 15.38 -3.68 -2.32
N ASP A 44 14.16 -4.08 -2.68
CA ASP A 44 13.02 -3.20 -2.88
C ASP A 44 12.09 -3.11 -1.66
N ILE A 45 12.50 -3.64 -0.49
CA ILE A 45 11.73 -3.55 0.76
C ILE A 45 11.32 -2.09 1.07
N ASN A 46 12.20 -1.13 0.82
CA ASN A 46 11.88 0.29 1.00
C ASN A 46 10.77 0.76 0.07
N LYS A 47 10.76 0.32 -1.19
CA LYS A 47 9.68 0.62 -2.15
C LYS A 47 8.38 -0.07 -1.75
N LEU A 48 8.45 -1.31 -1.28
CA LEU A 48 7.28 -2.06 -0.81
C LEU A 48 6.66 -1.40 0.43
N ASN A 49 7.47 -0.95 1.39
CA ASN A 49 7.01 -0.18 2.55
C ASN A 49 6.35 1.14 2.14
N ALA A 50 6.95 1.89 1.22
CA ALA A 50 6.36 3.12 0.70
C ALA A 50 5.01 2.86 0.00
N TYR A 51 4.90 1.74 -0.73
CA TYR A 51 3.66 1.31 -1.37
C TYR A 51 2.58 0.95 -0.35
N ILE A 52 2.92 0.21 0.71
CA ILE A 52 2.00 -0.10 1.82
C ILE A 52 1.52 1.19 2.50
N ALA A 53 2.42 2.14 2.79
CA ALA A 53 2.07 3.42 3.39
C ALA A 53 1.13 4.25 2.49
N LYS A 54 1.38 4.24 1.17
CA LYS A 54 0.50 4.87 0.18
C LYS A 54 -0.89 4.21 0.16
N LEU A 55 -0.96 2.87 0.15
CA LEU A 55 -2.23 2.14 0.21
C LEU A 55 -3.02 2.46 1.49
N LYS A 56 -2.36 2.50 2.66
CA LYS A 56 -2.98 2.92 3.94
C LYS A 56 -3.56 4.32 3.83
N THR A 57 -2.83 5.24 3.20
CA THR A 57 -3.27 6.63 2.98
C THR A 57 -4.43 6.72 2.00
N GLU A 58 -4.42 5.96 0.91
CA GLU A 58 -5.51 5.90 -0.06
C GLU A 58 -6.78 5.31 0.55
N ILE A 59 -6.66 4.25 1.36
CA ILE A 59 -7.76 3.67 2.14
C ILE A 59 -8.30 4.72 3.10
N ALA A 60 -7.45 5.37 3.89
CA ALA A 60 -7.85 6.39 4.84
C ALA A 60 -8.52 7.59 4.15
N THR A 61 -8.06 7.99 2.97
CA THR A 61 -8.64 9.08 2.16
C THR A 61 -9.98 8.69 1.56
N LYS A 62 -10.15 7.43 1.14
CA LYS A 62 -11.44 6.93 0.64
C LYS A 62 -12.45 6.67 1.75
N GLU A 63 -12.02 6.19 2.90
CA GLU A 63 -12.86 6.04 4.09
C GLU A 63 -13.25 7.41 4.67
N ARG A 64 -12.29 8.34 4.77
CA ARG A 64 -12.54 9.72 5.15
C ARG A 64 -12.95 10.54 3.93
N ARG A 65 -14.25 10.54 3.62
CA ARG A 65 -14.87 11.68 2.90
C ARG A 65 -14.30 13.01 3.44
N PRO A 66 -14.02 14.01 2.58
CA PRO A 66 -13.16 15.12 2.92
C PRO A 66 -13.79 15.99 4.02
N ARG A 67 -13.40 15.79 5.26
CA ARG A 67 -13.41 16.87 6.25
C ARG A 67 -12.07 17.59 6.14
N ARG A 68 -11.93 18.38 5.07
CA ARG A 68 -11.01 19.51 5.07
C ARG A 68 -11.51 20.48 6.14
N GLY A 69 -11.09 20.29 7.39
CA GLY A 69 -11.04 21.39 8.34
C GLY A 69 -9.92 22.31 7.87
N PRO A 70 -10.15 23.60 7.62
CA PRO A 70 -9.07 24.50 7.24
C PRO A 70 -8.04 24.50 8.36
N LEU A 71 -6.80 24.10 8.04
CA LEU A 71 -5.67 24.38 8.91
C LEU A 71 -5.54 25.90 8.97
N PHE A 72 -5.98 26.51 10.07
CA PHE A 72 -5.57 27.85 10.43
C PHE A 72 -4.06 27.82 10.64
N MET A 73 -3.33 28.08 9.57
CA MET A 73 -1.91 28.36 9.61
C MET A 73 -1.79 29.82 10.05
N ARG A 74 -1.49 30.01 11.34
CA ARG A 74 -1.28 31.34 11.93
C ARG A 74 0.21 31.65 11.87
N PHE A 75 0.45 32.85 11.34
CA PHE A 75 1.67 33.55 10.95
C PHE A 75 2.80 33.52 11.98
#